data_AF-A0A2H1WBL7-F1
#
_entry.id   AF-A0A2H1WBL7-F1
#
_cell.length_a   1.000
_cell.length_b   1.000
_cell.length_c   1.000
_cell.angle_alpha   90.00
_cell.angle_beta   90.00
_cell.angle_gamma   90.00
#
_symmetry.space_group_name_H-M   'P 1'
#
loop_
_entity.id
_entity.type
_entity.pdbx_description
1 polymer ?
#
loop_
_entity_poly.entity_id
_entity_poly.type
_entity_poly.pdbx_seq_one_letter_code
_entity_poly.pdbx_strand_id
1 'polypeptide(L)'
;MGITWVSLKPIGCLWAECFSVGRIITYHQVFVIKEGVQYRIRIDFIVQREIVHGLKYVQKTYRLGVPVDKMTHMVGSYPPKTEIQSYTTPPEDAPSGMVARGSYSVNSLFTDDDKNVHLQWEWCFDIKKDWKD
;
A
#
# COMPACT_ATOMS: atom_id res chain seq x y z
N MET A 1 -15.63 16.32 9.98
CA MET A 1 -16.08 14.92 9.84
C MET A 1 -15.98 14.54 8.38
N GLY A 2 -14.93 13.81 8.00
CA GLY A 2 -14.70 13.41 6.62
C GLY A 2 -13.66 12.31 6.63
N ILE A 3 -14.12 11.07 6.70
CA ILE A 3 -13.25 9.91 6.49
C ILE A 3 -13.10 9.82 4.96
N THR A 4 -12.01 10.40 4.45
CA THR A 4 -11.63 10.26 3.05
C THR A 4 -11.04 8.87 2.90
N TRP A 5 -11.81 7.94 2.35
CA TRP A 5 -11.23 6.68 1.88
C TRP A 5 -10.26 7.03 0.75
N VAL A 6 -8.96 6.96 1.00
CA VAL A 6 -7.99 6.76 -0.08
C VAL A 6 -8.15 5.31 -0.51
N SER A 7 -9.22 5.06 -1.25
CA SER A 7 -9.24 3.89 -2.11
C SER A 7 -8.16 4.18 -3.14
N LEU A 8 -7.03 3.47 -3.05
CA LEU A 8 -6.21 3.19 -4.22
C LEU A 8 -7.08 2.29 -5.12
N LYS A 9 -8.16 2.87 -5.67
CA LYS A 9 -8.94 2.35 -6.76
C LYS A 9 -8.23 2.92 -7.99
N PRO A 10 -7.46 2.10 -8.74
CA PRO A 10 -7.18 2.47 -10.10
C PRO A 10 -8.53 2.72 -10.76
N ILE A 11 -8.75 3.95 -11.22
CA ILE A 11 -9.94 4.28 -12.00
C ILE A 11 -9.84 3.49 -13.30
N GLY A 12 -10.83 2.65 -13.54
CA GLY A 12 -10.96 1.84 -14.75
C GLY A 12 -10.55 0.39 -14.50
N CYS A 13 -11.42 -0.54 -14.91
CA CYS A 13 -11.14 -1.97 -15.00
C CYS A 13 -9.85 -2.22 -15.80
N LEU A 14 -8.69 -2.23 -15.15
CA LEU A 14 -7.43 -2.73 -15.67
C LEU A 14 -6.70 -3.40 -14.50
N TRP A 15 -6.91 -4.70 -14.40
CA TRP A 15 -5.87 -5.69 -14.16
C TRP A 15 -4.51 -5.11 -13.78
N ALA A 16 -4.09 -5.24 -12.52
CA ALA A 16 -2.72 -5.67 -12.33
C ALA A 16 -2.73 -7.14 -12.76
N GLU A 17 -2.45 -7.40 -14.03
CA GLU A 17 -1.91 -8.70 -14.39
C GLU A 17 -0.66 -8.88 -13.53
N CYS A 18 -0.80 -9.58 -12.40
CA CYS A 18 0.34 -10.22 -11.79
C CYS A 18 0.71 -11.41 -12.68
N PHE A 19 1.33 -11.13 -13.82
CA PHE A 19 2.21 -12.05 -14.52
C PHE A 19 3.65 -11.54 -14.40
N SER A 20 4.08 -11.35 -13.17
CA SER A 20 5.48 -11.60 -12.84
C SER A 20 5.59 -11.89 -11.35
N VAL A 21 5.56 -13.17 -11.02
CA VAL A 21 6.30 -13.65 -9.85
C VAL A 21 7.73 -13.15 -10.04
N GLY A 22 8.17 -12.17 -9.24
CA GLY A 22 9.56 -11.70 -9.21
C GLY A 22 9.91 -10.37 -9.91
N ARG A 23 8.98 -9.45 -10.20
CA ARG A 23 9.34 -8.05 -10.57
C ARG A 23 8.66 -7.01 -9.68
N ILE A 24 9.36 -5.91 -9.43
CA ILE A 24 8.85 -4.71 -8.75
C ILE A 24 7.99 -3.93 -9.73
N ILE A 25 6.76 -3.59 -9.32
CA ILE A 25 5.84 -2.77 -10.11
C ILE A 25 5.95 -1.32 -9.64
N THR A 26 6.31 -0.37 -10.51
CA THR A 26 6.33 1.05 -10.17
C THR A 26 5.06 1.74 -10.66
N TYR A 27 4.30 2.34 -9.76
CA TYR A 27 3.16 3.20 -10.07
C TYR A 27 3.62 4.64 -10.25
N HIS A 28 3.38 5.20 -11.44
CA HIS A 28 3.77 6.56 -11.81
C HIS A 28 2.80 7.65 -11.32
N GLN A 29 1.62 7.27 -10.82
CA GLN A 29 0.65 8.23 -10.31
C GLN A 29 1.03 8.66 -8.88
N VAL A 30 1.04 9.97 -8.64
CA VAL A 30 1.29 10.56 -7.32
C VAL A 30 -0.04 10.84 -6.64
N PHE A 31 -0.21 10.30 -5.43
CA PHE A 31 -1.41 10.54 -4.61
C PHE A 31 -1.22 11.76 -3.73
N VAL A 32 -2.20 12.67 -3.69
CA VAL A 32 -2.16 13.80 -2.75
C VAL A 32 -2.90 13.40 -1.48
N ILE A 33 -2.22 13.51 -0.34
CA ILE A 33 -2.77 13.26 0.99
C ILE A 33 -2.69 14.56 1.80
N LYS A 34 -3.82 14.96 2.39
CA LYS A 34 -3.85 16.12 3.28
C LYS A 34 -3.13 15.80 4.59
N GLU A 35 -2.32 16.73 5.06
CA GLU A 35 -1.61 16.58 6.34
C GLU A 35 -2.56 16.39 7.52
N GLY A 36 -2.18 15.56 8.49
CA GLY A 36 -2.95 15.35 9.73
C GLY A 36 -4.29 14.63 9.56
N VAL A 37 -4.56 14.06 8.38
CA VAL A 37 -5.75 13.21 8.16
C VAL A 37 -5.41 11.75 8.43
N GLN A 38 -6.43 11.00 8.84
CA GLN A 38 -6.33 9.55 8.90
C GLN A 38 -6.64 8.93 7.56
N TYR A 39 -5.77 8.02 7.12
CA TYR A 39 -5.98 7.21 5.93
C TYR A 39 -5.87 5.72 6.26
N ARG A 40 -6.37 4.89 5.35
CA ARG A 40 -6.25 3.43 5.39
C ARG A 40 -5.91 2.96 4.00
N ILE A 41 -5.11 1.90 3.91
CA ILE A 41 -4.76 1.26 2.65
C ILE A 41 -5.56 -0.02 2.55
N ARG A 42 -6.25 -0.21 1.42
CA ARG A 42 -6.93 -1.45 1.09
C ARG A 42 -6.20 -2.15 -0.05
N ILE A 43 -5.83 -3.40 0.17
CA ILE A 43 -5.23 -4.29 -0.84
C ILE A 43 -6.24 -5.39 -1.15
N ASP A 44 -6.60 -5.51 -2.42
CA ASP A 44 -7.46 -6.57 -2.94
C ASP A 44 -6.60 -7.61 -3.68
N PHE A 45 -6.76 -8.90 -3.39
CA PHE A 45 -5.96 -10.00 -3.93
C PHE A 45 -6.75 -11.30 -4.07
N ILE A 46 -6.26 -12.22 -4.90
CA ILE A 46 -6.85 -13.55 -5.14
C ILE A 46 -5.77 -14.61 -4.88
N VAL A 47 -6.13 -15.71 -4.23
CA VAL A 47 -5.24 -16.85 -3.97
C VAL A 47 -5.69 -18.01 -4.84
N GLN A 48 -4.86 -18.47 -5.79
CA GLN A 48 -5.30 -19.37 -6.87
C GLN A 48 -4.83 -20.83 -6.74
N ARG A 49 -3.95 -21.18 -5.78
CA ARG A 49 -3.33 -22.51 -5.73
C ARG A 49 -3.29 -23.12 -4.33
N GLU A 50 -2.40 -22.62 -3.48
CA GLU A 50 -2.15 -23.16 -2.15
C GLU A 50 -2.51 -22.13 -1.07
N ILE A 51 -2.74 -22.62 0.15
CA ILE A 51 -3.01 -21.74 1.29
C ILE A 51 -1.74 -20.93 1.57
N VAL A 52 -1.88 -19.61 1.66
CA VAL A 52 -0.78 -18.74 2.06
C VAL A 52 -0.87 -18.55 3.57
N HIS A 53 0.12 -19.08 4.29
CA HIS A 53 0.20 -18.99 5.74
C HIS A 53 1.01 -17.76 6.17
N GLY A 54 0.55 -17.07 7.21
CA GLY A 54 1.32 -15.98 7.81
C GLY A 54 1.64 -14.83 6.84
N LEU A 55 0.67 -14.48 5.98
CA LEU A 55 0.80 -13.36 5.06
C LEU A 55 1.05 -12.06 5.85
N LYS A 56 2.00 -11.27 5.37
CA LYS A 56 2.51 -10.05 5.97
C LYS A 56 2.59 -8.95 4.94
N TYR A 57 2.14 -7.78 5.33
CA TYR A 57 2.33 -6.54 4.59
C TYR A 57 3.47 -5.77 5.22
N VAL A 58 4.50 -5.46 4.44
CA VAL A 58 5.62 -4.61 4.83
C VAL A 58 5.57 -3.36 3.98
N GLN A 59 5.56 -2.20 4.62
CA GLN A 59 5.62 -0.91 3.95
C GLN A 59 6.83 -0.14 4.46
N LYS A 60 7.63 0.35 3.53
CA LYS A 60 8.79 1.20 3.80
C LYS A 60 8.56 2.54 3.13
N THR A 61 8.57 3.59 3.92
CA THR A 61 8.36 4.96 3.46
C THR A 61 9.70 5.68 3.41
N TYR A 62 9.95 6.36 2.30
CA TYR A 62 11.16 7.09 2.02
C TYR A 62 10.81 8.54 1.74
N ARG A 63 11.71 9.44 2.13
CA ARG A 63 11.64 10.85 1.82
C ARG A 63 13.00 11.33 1.34
N LEU A 64 13.05 11.92 0.15
CA LEU A 64 14.31 12.34 -0.49
C LEU A 64 15.36 11.21 -0.52
N GLY A 65 14.92 9.97 -0.75
CA GLY A 65 15.78 8.78 -0.78
C GLY A 65 16.18 8.23 0.59
N VAL A 66 15.83 8.89 1.70
CA VAL A 66 16.13 8.44 3.07
C VAL A 66 14.93 7.69 3.65
N PRO A 67 15.10 6.49 4.26
CA PRO A 67 14.02 5.80 4.93
C PRO A 67 13.57 6.58 6.16
N VAL A 68 12.27 6.89 6.22
CA VAL A 68 11.66 7.67 7.31
C VAL A 68 10.71 6.85 8.17
N ASP A 69 10.14 5.77 7.61
CA ASP A 69 9.25 4.88 8.35
C ASP A 69 9.30 3.46 7.77
N LYS A 70 9.05 2.47 8.63
CA LYS A 70 8.87 1.08 8.25
C LYS A 70 7.83 0.44 9.15
N MET A 71 6.75 -0.01 8.53
CA MET A 71 5.69 -0.76 9.20
C MET A 71 5.65 -2.21 8.70
N THR A 72 5.18 -3.11 9.55
CA THR A 72 4.93 -4.50 9.20
C THR A 72 3.65 -4.95 9.87
N HIS A 73 2.66 -5.34 9.08
CA HIS A 73 1.37 -5.80 9.55
C HIS A 73 1.19 -7.28 9.21
N MET A 74 0.86 -8.07 10.24
CA MET A 74 0.39 -9.44 10.02
C MET A 74 -1.02 -9.38 9.44
N VAL A 75 -1.17 -9.94 8.25
CA VAL A 75 -2.43 -9.95 7.50
C VAL A 75 -3.24 -11.18 7.91
N GLY A 76 -2.59 -12.36 7.93
CA GLY A 76 -3.21 -13.62 8.37
C GLY A 76 -2.94 -14.77 7.41
N SER A 77 -3.72 -15.85 7.51
CA SER A 77 -3.64 -16.98 6.57
C SER A 77 -4.84 -16.97 5.63
N TYR A 78 -4.59 -17.15 4.33
CA TYR A 78 -5.62 -17.03 3.29
C TYR A 78 -5.67 -18.31 2.45
N PRO A 79 -6.82 -19.01 2.39
CA PRO A 79 -6.97 -20.17 1.53
C PRO A 79 -7.16 -19.78 0.07
N PRO A 80 -6.96 -20.73 -0.87
CA PRO A 80 -7.33 -20.55 -2.26
C PRO A 80 -8.80 -20.22 -2.40
N LYS A 81 -9.11 -19.13 -3.10
CA LYS A 81 -10.47 -18.67 -3.34
C LYS A 81 -10.54 -18.00 -4.71
N THR A 82 -11.59 -18.29 -5.48
CA THR A 82 -11.86 -17.66 -6.78
C THR A 82 -12.37 -16.23 -6.64
N GLU A 83 -12.93 -15.90 -5.48
CA GLU A 83 -13.40 -14.55 -5.15
C GLU A 83 -12.25 -13.67 -4.63
N ILE A 84 -12.37 -12.36 -4.89
CA ILE A 84 -11.44 -11.36 -4.39
C ILE A 84 -11.51 -11.29 -2.86
N GLN A 85 -10.35 -11.40 -2.24
CA GLN A 85 -10.14 -11.17 -0.82
C GLN A 85 -9.50 -9.79 -0.62
N SER A 86 -9.72 -9.17 0.53
CA SER A 86 -9.24 -7.82 0.80
C SER A 86 -8.64 -7.71 2.19
N TYR A 87 -7.52 -7.00 2.29
CA TYR A 87 -6.95 -6.57 3.55
C TYR A 87 -6.98 -5.05 3.64
N THR A 88 -7.35 -4.51 4.80
CA THR A 88 -7.31 -3.08 5.06
C THR A 88 -6.41 -2.82 6.26
N THR A 89 -5.44 -1.92 6.11
CA THR A 89 -4.56 -1.53 7.22
C THR A 89 -5.34 -0.83 8.33
N PRO A 90 -4.83 -0.85 9.58
CA PRO A 90 -5.28 0.06 10.62
C PRO A 90 -5.23 1.53 10.15
N PRO A 91 -6.01 2.43 10.78
CA PRO A 91 -5.87 3.86 10.53
C PRO A 91 -4.43 4.33 10.76
N GLU A 92 -3.90 5.07 9.80
CA GLU A 92 -2.60 5.74 9.90
C GLU A 92 -2.81 7.26 9.82
N ASP A 93 -2.10 8.00 10.67
CA ASP A 93 -2.13 9.45 10.67
C ASP A 93 -1.08 9.99 9.68
N ALA A 94 -1.53 10.78 8.70
CA ALA A 94 -0.64 11.49 7.79
C ALA A 94 0.24 12.48 8.58
N PRO A 95 1.56 12.53 8.32
CA PRO A 95 2.44 13.43 9.04
C PRO A 95 2.03 14.88 8.77
N SER A 96 2.24 15.77 9.74
CA SER A 96 1.76 17.15 9.68
C SER A 96 2.83 18.18 9.99
N GLY A 97 2.60 19.40 9.50
CA GLY A 97 3.48 20.53 9.69
C GLY A 97 4.34 20.83 8.47
N MET A 98 4.83 22.07 8.41
CA MET A 98 5.56 22.60 7.26
C MET A 98 6.77 21.74 6.87
N VAL A 99 7.44 21.13 7.85
CA VAL A 99 8.60 20.25 7.62
C VAL A 99 8.20 18.88 7.10
N ALA A 100 6.97 18.40 7.32
CA ALA A 100 6.50 17.09 6.86
C ALA A 100 5.87 17.11 5.46
N ARG A 101 5.58 18.29 4.91
CA ARG A 101 5.01 18.41 3.56
C ARG A 101 6.03 18.03 2.49
N GLY A 102 5.55 17.55 1.35
CA GLY A 102 6.36 17.17 0.18
C GLY A 102 6.19 15.71 -0.22
N SER A 103 7.07 15.25 -1.11
CA SER A 103 6.96 13.94 -1.75
C SER A 103 7.59 12.81 -0.95
N TYR A 104 6.86 11.70 -0.91
CA TYR A 104 7.23 10.45 -0.29
C TYR A 104 7.18 9.34 -1.32
N SER A 105 8.13 8.42 -1.23
CA SER A 105 8.15 7.19 -2.00
C SER A 105 7.93 6.02 -1.06
N VAL A 106 7.11 5.07 -1.47
CA VAL A 106 6.73 3.93 -0.66
C VAL A 106 7.07 2.66 -1.39
N ASN A 107 7.79 1.76 -0.73
CA ASN A 107 7.96 0.38 -1.17
C ASN A 107 7.05 -0.50 -0.33
N SER A 108 6.11 -1.14 -1.02
CA SER A 108 5.09 -2.02 -0.45
C SER A 108 5.41 -3.46 -0.85
N LEU A 109 5.36 -4.37 0.12
CA LEU A 109 5.76 -5.76 -0.04
C LEU A 109 4.74 -6.67 0.66
N PHE A 110 4.17 -7.62 -0.09
CA PHE A 110 3.42 -8.76 0.44
C PHE A 110 4.36 -9.99 0.47
N THR A 111 4.58 -10.51 1.67
CA THR A 111 5.43 -11.69 1.94
C THR A 111 4.74 -12.65 2.89
N ASP A 112 5.20 -13.89 3.00
CA ASP A 112 4.71 -14.87 3.97
C ASP A 112 5.78 -15.27 5.00
N ASP A 113 5.48 -16.27 5.84
CA ASP A 113 6.42 -16.84 6.81
C ASP A 113 7.61 -17.56 6.14
N ASP A 114 7.40 -18.10 4.94
CA ASP A 114 8.44 -18.76 4.13
C ASP A 114 9.34 -17.76 3.37
N LYS A 115 9.09 -16.45 3.54
CA LYS A 115 9.78 -15.34 2.88
C LYS A 115 9.59 -15.30 1.37
N ASN A 116 8.52 -15.90 0.86
CA ASN A 116 8.16 -15.76 -0.54
C ASN A 116 7.65 -14.34 -0.80
N VAL A 117 8.14 -13.72 -1.86
CA VAL A 117 7.66 -12.41 -2.32
C VAL A 117 6.46 -12.65 -3.24
N HIS A 118 5.27 -12.38 -2.73
CA HIS A 118 4.01 -12.53 -3.49
C HIS A 118 3.75 -11.33 -4.39
N LEU A 119 4.01 -10.13 -3.87
CA LEU A 119 3.84 -8.88 -4.62
C LEU A 119 4.77 -7.81 -4.04
N GLN A 120 5.47 -7.08 -4.90
CA GLN A 120 6.25 -5.92 -4.51
C GLN A 120 5.96 -4.78 -5.47
N TRP A 121 5.64 -3.60 -4.92
CA TRP A 121 5.37 -2.43 -5.72
C TRP A 121 5.87 -1.16 -5.05
N GLU A 122 6.07 -0.15 -5.89
CA GLU A 122 6.50 1.17 -5.50
C GLU A 122 5.47 2.19 -5.94
N TRP A 123 5.19 3.16 -5.07
CA TRP A 123 4.25 4.24 -5.34
C TRP A 123 4.69 5.50 -4.63
N CYS A 124 4.18 6.65 -5.07
CA CYS A 124 4.54 7.93 -4.48
C CYS A 124 3.29 8.67 -3.99
N PHE A 125 3.43 9.43 -2.91
CA PHE A 125 2.41 10.34 -2.44
C PHE A 125 3.01 11.66 -1.98
N ASP A 126 2.22 12.73 -2.08
CA ASP A 126 2.56 14.06 -1.61
C ASP A 126 1.72 14.40 -0.38
N ILE A 127 2.38 14.84 0.69
CA ILE A 127 1.70 15.47 1.82
C ILE A 127 1.54 16.97 1.55
N LYS A 128 0.28 17.41 1.48
CA LYS A 128 -0.09 18.81 1.23
C LYS A 128 -1.01 19.36 2.32
N LYS A 129 -1.15 20.69 2.37
CA LYS A 129 -2.01 21.37 3.34
C LYS A 129 -3.49 21.15 3.01
N ASP A 130 -3.84 21.14 1.73
CA ASP A 130 -5.17 20.80 1.25
C ASP A 130 -5.15 19.80 0.10
N TRP A 131 -6.32 19.21 -0.20
CA TRP A 131 -6.48 18.19 -1.25
C TRP A 131 -6.40 18.77 -2.66
N LYS A 132 -6.59 20.08 -2.79
CA LYS A 132 -6.62 20.82 -4.06
C LYS A 132 -5.32 21.55 -4.38
N ASP A 133 -4.35 21.50 -3.46
CA ASP A 133 -3.00 22.03 -3.69
C ASP A 133 -2.21 21.09 -4.61
#